data_AF-A0A4R7LPA6-F1
#
_entry.id   AF-A0A4R7LPA6-F1
#
_cell.length_a   1.000
_cell.length_b   1.000
_cell.length_c   1.000
_cell.angle_alpha   90.00
_cell.angle_beta   90.00
_cell.angle_gamma   90.00
#
_symmetry.space_group_name_H-M   'P 1'
#
loop_
_entity.id
_entity.type
_entity.pdbx_description
1 polymer ?
#
loop_
_entity_poly.entity_id
_entity_poly.type
_entity_poly.pdbx_seq_one_letter_code
_entity_poly.pdbx_strand_id
1 'polypeptide(L)'
;MTENINDLRSRAGRILYRELPEEYRYRDTGPEGDFGDLEAMLHGFGHLLDHIRATTEQAHADSFAEPLDDGRAIQPWVVPYLAELLGAELTAPDPVARANELNNSVAWFKSKGTLSSIDDIGDVVARTETVAKEGWRMTAQTPRMDLPPFTQHPDAAQPSNVVTPDFRKLDRAVVDEGGSNPLHRLKADRHDPDARDIYWRPLAPNGVPCFPRAYDDSTARSPDLRDPDRVRRIGPHPRRTLIHVRPPQGIFHKALPEVVLGQKKLNALLKEGSVVRAEDLLPMEQLGDGITGPAVIAKTPAKLNLPNRAVTFEGIRFVSDKGNVTLKGAANTNVTFIDCAAHTVQLTLPKVRGVSFRAVNSVFELILADGRHGQMEYCTVMEGAEFARLDASDCLFVSLVDTLICADAETPPSCIRYSRFARRDEGSKKSRRCLDARGGSNTTALPQFIDRWHIDGKDCVKRIARYGEAGYAVLDTDTTAAITAGAEDEGEMGAGHGLYHAASLRALKNKLEQFLPLGQEIAIFYDPMLAMSPPISGSADSDI
;
A
#
# COMPACT_ATOMS: atom_id res chain seq x y z
N MET A 1 20.65 14.02 -32.22
CA MET A 1 19.85 12.79 -32.05
C MET A 1 20.06 11.95 -33.29
N THR A 2 21.02 11.03 -33.24
CA THR A 2 21.17 9.99 -34.26
C THR A 2 20.29 8.85 -33.82
N GLU A 3 19.04 8.83 -34.28
CA GLU A 3 18.16 7.67 -34.11
C GLU A 3 18.86 6.45 -34.74
N ASN A 4 18.86 5.33 -34.04
CA ASN A 4 19.52 4.13 -34.51
C ASN A 4 18.73 3.62 -35.74
N ILE A 5 19.38 3.15 -36.80
CA ILE A 5 18.69 2.65 -38.01
C ILE A 5 17.72 1.50 -37.70
N ASN A 6 17.96 0.79 -36.59
CA ASN A 6 17.04 -0.21 -36.07
C ASN A 6 15.71 0.37 -35.55
N ASP A 7 15.67 1.64 -35.15
CA ASP A 7 14.46 2.33 -34.69
C ASP A 7 13.49 2.66 -35.85
N LEU A 8 14.00 2.72 -37.09
CA LEU A 8 13.19 2.94 -38.29
C LEU A 8 12.45 1.68 -38.79
N ARG A 9 12.74 0.50 -38.21
CA ARG A 9 12.14 -0.77 -38.63
C ARG A 9 10.68 -0.90 -38.20
N SER A 10 9.78 -0.39 -39.02
CA SER A 10 8.33 -0.60 -38.90
C SER A 10 7.86 -1.98 -39.41
N ARG A 11 6.84 -2.55 -38.77
CA ARG A 11 6.14 -3.77 -39.23
C ARG A 11 5.40 -3.51 -40.55
N ALA A 12 4.60 -2.44 -40.61
CA ALA A 12 3.88 -2.06 -41.83
C ALA A 12 4.85 -1.76 -42.99
N GLY A 13 6.01 -1.14 -42.73
CA GLY A 13 7.03 -0.88 -43.74
C GLY A 13 7.54 -2.16 -44.41
N ARG A 14 7.80 -3.22 -43.62
CA ARG A 14 8.17 -4.54 -44.17
C ARG A 14 7.09 -5.15 -45.03
N ILE A 15 5.84 -5.01 -44.63
CA ILE A 15 4.69 -5.50 -45.41
C ILE A 15 4.64 -4.73 -46.73
N LEU A 16 4.65 -3.40 -46.69
CA LEU A 16 4.61 -2.55 -47.89
C LEU A 16 5.75 -2.87 -48.87
N TYR A 17 6.98 -3.00 -48.38
CA TYR A 17 8.13 -3.35 -49.23
C TYR A 17 8.00 -4.76 -49.82
N ARG A 18 7.46 -5.72 -49.06
CA ARG A 18 7.22 -7.08 -49.54
C ARG A 18 6.14 -7.14 -50.63
N GLU A 19 5.07 -6.36 -50.49
CA GLU A 19 3.96 -6.31 -51.44
C GLU A 19 4.29 -5.55 -52.73
N LEU A 20 5.43 -4.85 -52.80
CA LEU A 20 5.88 -4.20 -54.04
C LEU A 20 6.32 -5.23 -55.10
N PRO A 21 6.07 -4.96 -56.39
CA PRO A 21 6.58 -5.79 -57.47
C PRO A 21 8.10 -5.98 -57.41
N GLU A 22 8.55 -7.17 -57.77
CA GLU A 22 9.95 -7.59 -57.65
C GLU A 22 10.90 -6.67 -58.44
N GLU A 23 10.44 -6.09 -59.56
CA GLU A 23 11.23 -5.18 -60.38
C GLU A 23 11.68 -3.92 -59.63
N TYR A 24 10.87 -3.43 -58.68
CA TYR A 24 11.22 -2.25 -57.87
C TYR A 24 12.18 -2.62 -56.74
N ARG A 25 12.01 -3.80 -56.14
CA ARG A 25 12.87 -4.31 -55.07
C ARG A 25 14.27 -4.63 -55.57
N TYR A 26 14.38 -5.20 -56.78
CA TYR A 26 15.67 -5.49 -57.41
C TYR A 26 16.47 -4.22 -57.72
N ARG A 27 15.79 -3.12 -58.05
CA ARG A 27 16.42 -1.82 -58.35
C ARG A 27 16.84 -1.05 -57.10
N ASP A 28 16.26 -1.38 -55.96
CA ASP A 28 16.50 -0.71 -54.67
C ASP A 28 17.65 -1.38 -53.92
N THR A 29 18.87 -1.23 -54.44
CA THR A 29 20.09 -1.80 -53.83
C THR A 29 20.75 -0.78 -52.90
N GLY A 30 20.75 -1.06 -51.59
CA GLY A 30 21.50 -0.30 -50.59
C GLY A 30 22.95 -0.80 -50.39
N PRO A 31 23.83 -0.01 -49.75
CA PRO A 31 25.12 -0.48 -49.25
C PRO A 31 24.94 -1.68 -48.29
N GLU A 32 25.91 -2.60 -48.21
CA GLU A 32 25.82 -3.75 -47.29
C GLU A 32 25.57 -3.28 -45.85
N GLY A 33 24.39 -3.64 -45.31
CA GLY A 33 23.99 -3.33 -43.93
C GLY A 33 22.98 -2.19 -43.79
N ASP A 34 22.74 -1.40 -44.84
CA ASP A 34 21.76 -0.32 -44.87
C ASP A 34 20.55 -0.64 -45.76
N PHE A 35 19.43 0.03 -45.50
CA PHE A 35 18.24 -0.05 -46.33
C PHE A 35 18.48 0.63 -47.69
N GLY A 36 17.80 0.12 -48.73
CA GLY A 36 17.64 0.89 -49.97
C GLY A 36 16.84 2.18 -49.74
N ASP A 37 17.00 3.18 -50.60
CA ASP A 37 16.31 4.48 -50.46
C ASP A 37 14.77 4.31 -50.49
N LEU A 38 14.26 3.39 -51.31
CA LEU A 38 12.83 3.11 -51.41
C LEU A 38 12.35 2.33 -50.18
N GLU A 39 13.10 1.32 -49.74
CA GLU A 39 12.83 0.58 -48.50
C GLU A 39 12.81 1.52 -47.27
N ALA A 40 13.77 2.44 -47.17
CA ALA A 40 13.82 3.44 -46.10
C ALA A 40 12.60 4.37 -46.12
N MET A 41 12.19 4.85 -47.30
CA MET A 41 10.98 5.67 -47.46
C MET A 41 9.72 4.90 -47.03
N LEU A 42 9.60 3.63 -47.41
CA LEU A 42 8.46 2.78 -47.03
C LEU A 42 8.46 2.44 -45.55
N HIS A 43 9.63 2.30 -44.92
CA HIS A 43 9.75 2.21 -43.48
C HIS A 43 9.28 3.50 -42.78
N GLY A 44 9.57 4.67 -43.35
CA GLY A 44 9.01 5.95 -42.90
C GLY A 44 7.48 6.00 -42.97
N PHE A 45 6.88 5.59 -44.10
CA PHE A 45 5.42 5.47 -44.21
C PHE A 45 4.84 4.40 -43.28
N GLY A 46 5.54 3.27 -43.15
CA GLY A 46 5.18 2.20 -42.25
C GLY A 46 5.13 2.65 -40.80
N HIS A 47 6.08 3.48 -40.37
CA HIS A 47 6.10 4.02 -39.01
C HIS A 47 4.83 4.83 -38.71
N LEU A 48 4.40 5.69 -39.65
CA LEU A 48 3.13 6.41 -39.53
C LEU A 48 1.92 5.45 -39.47
N LEU A 49 1.89 4.41 -40.31
CA LEU A 49 0.79 3.44 -40.33
C LEU A 49 0.73 2.59 -39.05
N ASP A 50 1.89 2.19 -38.51
CA ASP A 50 1.99 1.47 -37.24
C ASP A 50 1.49 2.36 -36.09
N HIS A 51 1.81 3.66 -36.09
CA HIS A 51 1.26 4.61 -35.11
C HIS A 51 -0.25 4.77 -35.24
N ILE A 52 -0.79 4.95 -36.45
CA ILE A 52 -2.24 5.05 -36.67
C ILE A 52 -2.95 3.78 -36.19
N ARG A 53 -2.38 2.61 -36.50
CA ARG A 53 -2.90 1.33 -36.03
C ARG A 53 -2.86 1.26 -34.51
N ALA A 54 -1.74 1.59 -33.87
CA ALA A 54 -1.60 1.58 -32.42
C ALA A 54 -2.59 2.54 -31.75
N THR A 55 -2.81 3.74 -32.30
CA THR A 55 -3.82 4.69 -31.80
C THR A 55 -5.23 4.13 -31.95
N THR A 56 -5.53 3.47 -33.07
CA THR A 56 -6.87 2.88 -33.30
C THR A 56 -7.13 1.69 -32.37
N GLU A 57 -6.13 0.82 -32.20
CA GLU A 57 -6.20 -0.30 -31.26
C GLU A 57 -6.30 0.19 -29.81
N GLN A 58 -5.61 1.29 -29.46
CA GLN A 58 -5.76 1.92 -28.15
C GLN A 58 -7.14 2.56 -27.97
N ALA A 59 -7.68 3.28 -28.96
CA ALA A 59 -9.02 3.85 -28.89
C ALA A 59 -10.12 2.77 -28.75
N HIS A 60 -9.92 1.62 -29.39
CA HIS A 60 -10.77 0.45 -29.17
C HIS A 60 -10.64 -0.07 -27.72
N ALA A 61 -9.42 -0.20 -27.20
CA ALA A 61 -9.19 -0.62 -25.82
C ALA A 61 -9.78 0.36 -24.80
N ASP A 62 -9.74 1.67 -25.07
CA ASP A 62 -10.28 2.72 -24.21
C ASP A 62 -11.81 2.67 -24.08
N SER A 63 -12.49 1.89 -24.92
CA SER A 63 -13.94 1.65 -24.83
C SER A 63 -14.32 0.64 -23.74
N PHE A 64 -13.35 -0.09 -23.17
CA PHE A 64 -13.57 -1.16 -22.20
C PHE A 64 -12.81 -0.89 -20.90
N ALA A 65 -13.46 -1.13 -19.75
CA ALA A 65 -12.80 -0.99 -18.45
C ALA A 65 -11.84 -2.16 -18.16
N GLU A 66 -12.10 -3.33 -18.73
CA GLU A 66 -11.27 -4.53 -18.60
C GLU A 66 -10.15 -4.54 -19.65
N PRO A 67 -8.95 -5.07 -19.30
CA PRO A 67 -7.88 -5.22 -20.27
C PRO A 67 -8.30 -6.21 -21.38
N LEU A 68 -7.96 -5.87 -22.62
CA LEU A 68 -8.22 -6.74 -23.77
C LEU A 68 -7.22 -7.90 -23.81
N ASP A 69 -7.53 -8.94 -24.59
CA ASP A 69 -6.66 -10.11 -24.82
C ASP A 69 -5.25 -9.73 -25.31
N ASP A 70 -5.11 -8.60 -26.00
CA ASP A 70 -3.84 -8.04 -26.47
C ASP A 70 -3.00 -7.37 -25.36
N GLY A 71 -3.48 -7.38 -24.11
CA GLY A 71 -2.84 -6.75 -22.94
C GLY A 71 -3.01 -5.23 -22.85
N ARG A 72 -3.76 -4.61 -23.77
CA ARG A 72 -4.07 -3.18 -23.73
C ARG A 72 -5.16 -2.89 -22.71
N ALA A 73 -4.93 -1.89 -21.88
CA ALA A 73 -5.90 -1.39 -20.90
C ALA A 73 -6.34 0.04 -21.27
N ILE A 74 -7.48 0.45 -20.74
CA ILE A 74 -8.00 1.80 -20.83
C ILE A 74 -6.99 2.84 -20.30
N GLN A 75 -6.85 3.94 -21.03
CA GLN A 75 -6.02 5.05 -20.58
C GLN A 75 -6.66 5.77 -19.38
N PRO A 76 -5.88 6.06 -18.31
CA PRO A 76 -6.38 6.69 -17.09
C PRO A 76 -7.18 7.99 -17.26
N TRP A 77 -6.87 8.77 -18.30
CA TRP A 77 -7.54 10.05 -18.56
C TRP A 77 -8.94 9.89 -19.15
N VAL A 78 -9.26 8.74 -19.78
CA VAL A 78 -10.59 8.44 -20.36
C VAL A 78 -11.59 8.04 -19.28
N VAL A 79 -11.10 7.36 -18.24
CA VAL A 79 -11.91 6.77 -17.16
C VAL A 79 -12.92 7.76 -16.53
N PRO A 80 -12.56 9.02 -16.18
CA PRO A 80 -13.52 9.98 -15.63
C PRO A 80 -14.65 10.35 -16.59
N TYR A 81 -14.39 10.41 -17.90
CA TYR A 81 -15.42 10.76 -18.89
C TYR A 81 -16.46 9.64 -19.07
N LEU A 82 -16.02 8.38 -19.03
CA LEU A 82 -16.94 7.24 -19.03
C LEU A 82 -17.74 7.17 -17.73
N ALA A 83 -17.12 7.52 -16.61
CA ALA A 83 -17.80 7.59 -15.33
C ALA A 83 -18.90 8.66 -15.33
N GLU A 84 -18.62 9.85 -15.85
CA GLU A 84 -19.60 10.93 -16.02
C GLU A 84 -20.77 10.49 -16.92
N LEU A 85 -20.50 9.80 -18.03
CA LEU A 85 -21.52 9.26 -18.93
C LEU A 85 -22.46 8.27 -18.21
N LEU A 86 -21.91 7.45 -17.31
CA LEU A 86 -22.67 6.49 -16.51
C LEU A 86 -23.30 7.11 -15.25
N GLY A 87 -22.98 8.37 -14.93
CA GLY A 87 -23.35 9.00 -13.66
C GLY A 87 -22.70 8.34 -12.43
N ALA A 88 -21.54 7.71 -12.62
CA ALA A 88 -20.76 7.09 -11.55
C ALA A 88 -19.72 8.08 -11.03
N GLU A 89 -19.71 8.33 -9.71
CA GLU A 89 -18.65 9.07 -9.05
C GLU A 89 -17.53 8.11 -8.64
N LEU A 90 -16.32 8.31 -9.15
CA LEU A 90 -15.16 7.48 -8.85
C LEU A 90 -14.41 8.05 -7.65
N THR A 91 -14.24 7.26 -6.60
CA THR A 91 -13.56 7.69 -5.37
C THR A 91 -12.18 7.07 -5.18
N ALA A 92 -11.87 5.98 -5.89
CA ALA A 92 -10.59 5.28 -5.70
C ALA A 92 -9.38 6.21 -5.99
N PRO A 93 -8.34 6.22 -5.12
CA PRO A 93 -7.21 7.13 -5.27
C PRO A 93 -6.28 6.73 -6.42
N ASP A 94 -6.08 5.43 -6.66
CA ASP A 94 -5.22 4.90 -7.72
C ASP A 94 -5.96 4.89 -9.09
N PRO A 95 -5.38 5.46 -10.16
CA PRO A 95 -5.89 5.33 -11.52
C PRO A 95 -6.27 3.90 -11.95
N VAL A 96 -5.48 2.88 -11.59
CA VAL A 96 -5.78 1.49 -11.95
C VAL A 96 -7.02 0.99 -11.21
N ALA A 97 -7.18 1.38 -9.95
CA ALA A 97 -8.35 1.03 -9.16
C ALA A 97 -9.63 1.71 -9.68
N ARG A 98 -9.52 2.93 -10.22
CA ARG A 98 -10.65 3.66 -10.83
C ARG A 98 -11.26 2.94 -12.03
N ALA A 99 -10.45 2.25 -12.84
CA ALA A 99 -10.97 1.42 -13.93
C ALA A 99 -11.78 0.23 -13.40
N ASN A 100 -11.30 -0.46 -12.37
CA ASN A 100 -12.03 -1.55 -11.72
C ASN A 100 -13.33 -1.05 -11.03
N GLU A 101 -13.29 0.13 -10.43
CA GLU A 101 -14.46 0.79 -9.84
C GLU A 101 -15.52 1.09 -10.92
N LEU A 102 -15.10 1.61 -12.07
CA LEU A 102 -15.98 1.85 -13.22
C LEU A 102 -16.63 0.56 -13.70
N ASN A 103 -15.86 -0.53 -13.84
CA ASN A 103 -16.35 -1.82 -14.31
C ASN A 103 -17.51 -2.37 -13.44
N ASN A 104 -17.39 -2.21 -12.12
CA ASN A 104 -18.38 -2.72 -11.17
C ASN A 104 -19.56 -1.76 -10.90
N SER A 105 -19.48 -0.51 -11.35
CA SER A 105 -20.43 0.55 -10.98
C SER A 105 -21.90 0.21 -11.33
N VAL A 106 -22.17 -0.36 -12.51
CA VAL A 106 -23.53 -0.73 -12.93
C VAL A 106 -24.11 -1.83 -12.05
N ALA A 107 -23.29 -2.81 -11.66
CA ALA A 107 -23.73 -3.90 -10.78
C ALA A 107 -24.08 -3.35 -9.39
N TRP A 108 -23.23 -2.49 -8.83
CA TRP A 108 -23.46 -1.86 -7.52
C TRP A 108 -24.72 -1.01 -7.48
N PHE A 109 -25.04 -0.27 -8.56
CA PHE A 109 -26.30 0.49 -8.62
C PHE A 109 -27.54 -0.42 -8.57
N LYS A 110 -27.47 -1.61 -9.17
CA LYS A 110 -28.57 -2.59 -9.15
C LYS A 110 -28.72 -3.26 -7.78
N SER A 111 -27.62 -3.47 -7.06
CA SER A 111 -27.58 -4.13 -5.75
C SER A 111 -27.46 -3.17 -4.56
N LYS A 112 -27.75 -1.88 -4.76
CA LYS A 112 -27.60 -0.84 -3.73
C LYS A 112 -28.35 -1.19 -2.44
N GLY A 113 -27.71 -1.00 -1.30
CA GLY A 113 -28.25 -1.30 0.03
C GLY A 113 -28.18 -2.77 0.45
N THR A 114 -27.64 -3.66 -0.39
CA THR A 114 -27.38 -5.06 -0.02
C THR A 114 -26.00 -5.23 0.61
N LEU A 115 -25.86 -6.20 1.52
CA LEU A 115 -24.58 -6.47 2.18
C LEU A 115 -23.49 -6.91 1.19
N SER A 116 -23.85 -7.72 0.18
CA SER A 116 -22.91 -8.15 -0.85
C SER A 116 -22.35 -6.96 -1.65
N SER A 117 -23.19 -5.97 -1.97
CA SER A 117 -22.72 -4.77 -2.66
C SER A 117 -21.77 -3.94 -1.81
N ILE A 118 -21.97 -3.88 -0.49
CA ILE A 118 -21.10 -3.16 0.45
C ILE A 118 -19.73 -3.85 0.53
N ASP A 119 -19.74 -5.17 0.61
CA ASP A 119 -18.54 -6.02 0.62
C ASP A 119 -17.74 -5.87 -0.69
N ASP A 120 -18.43 -6.01 -1.83
CA ASP A 120 -17.78 -5.87 -3.15
C ASP A 120 -17.21 -4.46 -3.38
N ILE A 121 -17.89 -3.40 -2.90
CA ILE A 121 -17.35 -2.03 -2.93
C ILE A 121 -16.11 -1.93 -2.04
N GLY A 122 -16.16 -2.51 -0.85
CA GLY A 122 -15.02 -2.61 0.07
C GLY A 122 -13.79 -3.19 -0.60
N ASP A 123 -13.95 -4.34 -1.23
CA ASP A 123 -12.82 -5.05 -1.85
C ASP A 123 -12.23 -4.29 -3.05
N VAL A 124 -13.06 -3.66 -3.88
CA VAL A 124 -12.60 -2.97 -5.08
C VAL A 124 -11.99 -1.61 -4.74
N VAL A 125 -12.64 -0.81 -3.90
CA VAL A 125 -12.19 0.55 -3.57
C VAL A 125 -10.99 0.51 -2.61
N ALA A 126 -11.02 -0.36 -1.59
CA ALA A 126 -9.90 -0.49 -0.66
C ALA A 126 -8.78 -1.40 -1.17
N ARG A 127 -9.00 -2.15 -2.26
CA ARG A 127 -8.06 -3.11 -2.88
C ARG A 127 -7.51 -4.14 -1.89
N THR A 128 -8.29 -4.42 -0.86
CA THR A 128 -7.97 -5.37 0.20
C THR A 128 -9.26 -6.03 0.62
N GLU A 129 -9.15 -7.20 1.22
CA GLU A 129 -10.31 -7.92 1.72
C GLU A 129 -11.06 -7.11 2.76
N THR A 130 -12.38 -7.06 2.61
CA THR A 130 -13.29 -6.46 3.58
C THR A 130 -14.39 -7.44 3.95
N VAL A 131 -14.85 -7.38 5.20
CA VAL A 131 -16.02 -8.12 5.66
C VAL A 131 -17.00 -7.16 6.29
N ALA A 132 -18.16 -6.99 5.65
CA ALA A 132 -19.24 -6.17 6.15
C ALA A 132 -20.15 -6.96 7.12
N LYS A 133 -20.47 -6.35 8.26
CA LYS A 133 -21.38 -6.88 9.26
C LYS A 133 -22.48 -5.88 9.64
N GLU A 134 -23.70 -6.38 9.70
CA GLU A 134 -24.86 -5.61 10.16
C GLU A 134 -24.83 -5.47 11.69
N GLY A 135 -24.72 -4.23 12.20
CA GLY A 135 -24.60 -3.97 13.63
C GLY A 135 -25.83 -4.39 14.44
N TRP A 136 -27.02 -4.44 13.84
CA TRP A 136 -28.25 -4.88 14.52
C TRP A 136 -28.22 -6.36 14.91
N ARG A 137 -27.52 -7.23 14.16
CA ARG A 137 -27.34 -8.66 14.48
C ARG A 137 -26.40 -8.90 15.65
N MET A 138 -25.59 -7.91 15.98
CA MET A 138 -24.66 -7.95 17.11
C MET A 138 -25.14 -7.05 18.25
N THR A 139 -26.35 -6.50 18.15
CA THR A 139 -26.91 -5.65 19.20
C THR A 139 -27.82 -6.48 20.10
N ALA A 140 -27.50 -6.48 21.38
CA ALA A 140 -28.30 -7.07 22.44
C ALA A 140 -29.73 -6.52 22.41
N GLN A 141 -30.72 -7.42 22.42
CA GLN A 141 -32.12 -7.06 22.52
C GLN A 141 -32.72 -7.61 23.81
N THR A 142 -33.50 -6.78 24.50
CA THR A 142 -34.31 -7.23 25.62
C THR A 142 -35.66 -7.74 25.12
N PRO A 143 -36.24 -8.77 25.76
CA PRO A 143 -37.60 -9.21 25.48
C PRO A 143 -38.58 -8.04 25.57
N ARG A 144 -39.44 -7.87 24.57
CA ARG A 144 -40.57 -6.93 24.61
C ARG A 144 -41.86 -7.72 24.52
N MET A 145 -42.90 -7.28 25.21
CA MET A 145 -44.23 -7.94 25.18
C MET A 145 -44.79 -8.04 23.74
N ASP A 146 -44.45 -7.07 22.88
CA ASP A 146 -44.88 -7.00 21.47
C ASP A 146 -43.97 -7.80 20.51
N LEU A 147 -42.84 -8.32 21.00
CA LEU A 147 -41.85 -9.09 20.24
C LEU A 147 -41.47 -10.32 21.08
N PRO A 148 -42.31 -11.38 21.08
CA PRO A 148 -42.06 -12.54 21.91
C PRO A 148 -40.76 -13.23 21.45
N PRO A 149 -39.77 -13.43 22.34
CA PRO A 149 -38.50 -14.08 21.98
C PRO A 149 -38.61 -15.62 21.93
N PHE A 150 -39.82 -16.18 22.02
CA PHE A 150 -40.05 -17.60 22.33
C PHE A 150 -40.42 -18.47 21.13
N THR A 151 -40.41 -17.95 19.89
CA THR A 151 -40.77 -18.74 18.70
C THR A 151 -39.56 -19.28 17.92
N GLN A 152 -38.32 -18.91 18.27
CA GLN A 152 -37.17 -19.62 17.73
C GLN A 152 -37.03 -20.96 18.45
N HIS A 153 -37.23 -22.05 17.71
CA HIS A 153 -36.93 -23.39 18.18
C HIS A 153 -35.47 -23.43 18.69
N PRO A 154 -35.14 -24.18 19.75
CA PRO A 154 -33.74 -24.33 20.19
C PRO A 154 -32.79 -24.85 19.10
N ASP A 155 -33.33 -25.46 18.04
CA ASP A 155 -32.59 -25.90 16.84
C ASP A 155 -32.54 -24.86 15.71
N ALA A 156 -33.15 -23.68 15.89
CA ALA A 156 -33.08 -22.62 14.92
C ALA A 156 -31.63 -22.11 14.85
N ALA A 157 -30.98 -22.38 13.71
CA ALA A 157 -29.59 -21.99 13.43
C ALA A 157 -29.36 -20.48 13.32
N GLN A 158 -30.36 -19.64 13.61
CA GLN A 158 -30.21 -18.19 13.61
C GLN A 158 -29.63 -17.74 14.95
N PRO A 159 -28.59 -16.88 14.96
CA PRO A 159 -28.07 -16.33 16.18
C PRO A 159 -29.17 -15.53 16.86
N SER A 160 -29.60 -16.00 18.03
CA SER A 160 -30.43 -15.19 18.91
C SER A 160 -29.56 -14.03 19.41
N ASN A 161 -30.09 -12.80 19.44
CA ASN A 161 -29.40 -11.61 20.00
C ASN A 161 -29.27 -11.68 21.54
N VAL A 162 -28.87 -12.85 22.04
CA VAL A 162 -28.71 -13.20 23.43
C VAL A 162 -27.32 -12.76 23.87
N VAL A 163 -27.28 -12.01 24.96
CA VAL A 163 -26.05 -11.41 25.51
C VAL A 163 -25.18 -12.47 26.19
N THR A 164 -25.74 -13.64 26.51
CA THR A 164 -25.04 -14.71 27.22
C THR A 164 -24.56 -15.78 26.24
N PRO A 165 -23.27 -15.81 25.88
CA PRO A 165 -22.72 -16.89 25.06
C PRO A 165 -22.76 -18.22 25.81
N ASP A 166 -22.87 -19.33 25.07
CA ASP A 166 -22.75 -20.68 25.61
C ASP A 166 -21.27 -20.98 25.89
N PHE A 167 -20.86 -20.91 27.16
CA PHE A 167 -19.49 -21.20 27.60
C PHE A 167 -18.98 -22.60 27.27
N ARG A 168 -19.86 -23.53 26.87
CA ARG A 168 -19.47 -24.88 26.45
C ARG A 168 -19.01 -24.94 25.00
N LYS A 169 -19.30 -23.91 24.21
CA LYS A 169 -18.97 -23.83 22.79
C LYS A 169 -18.00 -22.67 22.57
N LEU A 170 -16.99 -22.89 21.74
CA LEU A 170 -16.07 -21.85 21.28
C LEU A 170 -16.49 -21.42 19.88
N ASP A 171 -16.56 -20.12 19.65
CA ASP A 171 -16.82 -19.55 18.34
C ASP A 171 -15.53 -18.98 17.73
N ARG A 172 -15.29 -19.35 16.48
CA ARG A 172 -14.18 -18.92 15.63
C ARG A 172 -14.53 -19.18 14.17
N ALA A 173 -13.92 -18.45 13.25
CA ALA A 173 -13.94 -18.80 11.85
C ALA A 173 -13.23 -20.14 11.61
N VAL A 174 -13.84 -20.99 10.80
CA VAL A 174 -13.24 -22.22 10.24
C VAL A 174 -13.43 -22.24 8.73
N VAL A 175 -12.51 -22.88 8.01
CA VAL A 175 -12.63 -23.08 6.56
C VAL A 175 -13.90 -23.84 6.24
N ASP A 176 -14.67 -23.32 5.30
CA ASP A 176 -15.83 -23.97 4.72
C ASP A 176 -15.46 -24.50 3.32
N GLU A 177 -15.10 -25.78 3.25
CA GLU A 177 -14.74 -26.44 1.99
C GLU A 177 -15.90 -26.44 0.97
N GLY A 178 -17.15 -26.33 1.44
CA GLY A 178 -18.34 -26.32 0.60
C GLY A 178 -18.70 -24.96 -0.01
N GLY A 179 -18.06 -23.87 0.45
CA GLY A 179 -18.37 -22.52 -0.04
C GLY A 179 -19.84 -22.12 0.12
N SER A 180 -20.43 -22.40 1.28
CA SER A 180 -21.88 -22.34 1.50
C SER A 180 -22.47 -20.93 1.41
N ASN A 181 -21.66 -19.89 1.66
CA ASN A 181 -22.10 -18.49 1.63
C ASN A 181 -21.04 -17.59 0.95
N PRO A 182 -21.40 -16.86 -0.14
CA PRO A 182 -20.48 -15.95 -0.80
C PRO A 182 -20.02 -14.77 0.07
N LEU A 183 -20.81 -14.36 1.07
CA LEU A 183 -20.43 -13.30 2.02
C LEU A 183 -19.34 -13.71 3.01
N HIS A 184 -19.00 -15.00 3.05
CA HIS A 184 -17.90 -15.50 3.86
C HIS A 184 -16.71 -15.90 2.97
N ARG A 185 -16.57 -15.28 1.80
CA ARG A 185 -15.41 -15.45 0.95
C ARG A 185 -14.33 -14.51 1.44
N LEU A 186 -13.18 -15.03 1.85
CA LEU A 186 -11.96 -14.26 2.03
C LEU A 186 -11.18 -14.29 0.72
N LYS A 187 -10.99 -13.14 0.08
CA LYS A 187 -10.12 -13.05 -1.10
C LYS A 187 -8.68 -13.34 -0.73
N ALA A 188 -7.98 -13.99 -1.66
CA ALA A 188 -6.54 -14.12 -1.62
C ALA A 188 -5.88 -12.75 -1.43
N ASP A 189 -4.79 -12.69 -0.66
CA ASP A 189 -4.00 -11.46 -0.60
C ASP A 189 -3.36 -11.25 -1.97
N ARG A 190 -3.53 -10.05 -2.54
CA ARG A 190 -2.91 -9.72 -3.83
C ARG A 190 -1.39 -9.89 -3.82
N HIS A 191 -0.75 -9.70 -2.67
CA HIS A 191 0.68 -9.88 -2.47
C HIS A 191 1.04 -11.28 -1.95
N ASP A 192 0.21 -12.29 -2.22
CA ASP A 192 0.50 -13.70 -1.96
C ASP A 192 0.09 -14.53 -3.19
N PRO A 193 1.04 -14.91 -4.07
CA PRO A 193 0.73 -15.59 -5.32
C PRO A 193 0.18 -17.01 -5.13
N ASP A 194 0.43 -17.62 -3.97
CA ASP A 194 -0.08 -18.96 -3.63
C ASP A 194 -1.43 -18.91 -2.90
N ALA A 195 -1.85 -17.72 -2.46
CA ALA A 195 -3.13 -17.56 -1.79
C ALA A 195 -4.29 -17.79 -2.76
N ARG A 196 -5.28 -18.55 -2.29
CA ARG A 196 -6.54 -18.78 -2.99
C ARG A 196 -7.67 -18.16 -2.18
N ASP A 197 -8.77 -17.87 -2.84
CA ASP A 197 -10.00 -17.48 -2.16
C ASP A 197 -10.44 -18.64 -1.26
N ILE A 198 -10.70 -18.32 0.01
CA ILE A 198 -11.10 -19.29 1.03
C ILE A 198 -12.47 -18.87 1.53
N TYR A 199 -13.40 -19.81 1.57
CA TYR A 199 -14.67 -19.60 2.24
C TYR A 199 -14.55 -19.98 3.71
N TRP A 200 -15.21 -19.23 4.60
CA TRP A 200 -15.25 -19.52 6.02
C TRP A 200 -16.69 -19.65 6.52
N ARG A 201 -16.83 -20.20 7.73
CA ARG A 201 -18.08 -20.16 8.49
C ARG A 201 -17.78 -20.07 9.98
N PRO A 202 -18.68 -19.48 10.77
CA PRO A 202 -18.58 -19.56 12.22
C PRO A 202 -18.71 -21.02 12.67
N LEU A 203 -17.84 -21.46 13.57
CA LEU A 203 -17.89 -22.81 14.14
C LEU A 203 -19.11 -22.99 15.05
N ALA A 204 -19.41 -22.00 15.89
CA ALA A 204 -20.52 -22.04 16.82
C ALA A 204 -21.06 -20.62 17.09
N PRO A 205 -22.02 -20.11 16.29
CA PRO A 205 -22.47 -18.70 16.34
C PRO A 205 -22.97 -18.15 17.69
N ASN A 206 -23.25 -19.01 18.67
CA ASN A 206 -23.69 -18.63 20.02
C ASN A 206 -22.63 -18.96 21.10
N GLY A 207 -21.41 -19.36 20.69
CA GLY A 207 -20.31 -19.72 21.58
C GLY A 207 -19.53 -18.52 22.11
N VAL A 208 -18.51 -18.78 22.92
CA VAL A 208 -17.57 -17.77 23.39
C VAL A 208 -16.59 -17.44 22.26
N PRO A 209 -16.47 -16.17 21.83
CA PRO A 209 -15.60 -15.80 20.73
C PRO A 209 -14.15 -15.90 21.16
N CYS A 210 -13.33 -16.60 20.38
CA CYS A 210 -11.88 -16.66 20.59
C CYS A 210 -11.24 -15.27 20.47
N PHE A 211 -11.73 -14.45 19.52
CA PHE A 211 -11.24 -13.11 19.25
C PHE A 211 -12.38 -12.09 19.35
N PRO A 212 -12.62 -11.51 20.54
CA PRO A 212 -13.65 -10.49 20.71
C PRO A 212 -13.47 -9.32 19.74
N ARG A 213 -14.55 -8.90 19.08
CA ARG A 213 -14.63 -7.82 18.09
C ARG A 213 -13.88 -8.07 16.78
N ALA A 214 -13.56 -9.31 16.47
CA ALA A 214 -13.08 -9.69 15.14
C ALA A 214 -14.25 -9.89 14.17
N TYR A 215 -13.95 -10.05 12.89
CA TYR A 215 -14.91 -10.22 11.80
C TYR A 215 -15.73 -11.50 11.95
N ASP A 216 -15.30 -12.46 12.75
CA ASP A 216 -16.00 -13.72 13.03
C ASP A 216 -16.82 -13.65 14.33
N ASP A 217 -16.60 -12.63 15.19
CA ASP A 217 -17.36 -12.44 16.44
C ASP A 217 -18.85 -12.16 16.15
N SER A 218 -19.71 -13.12 16.49
CA SER A 218 -21.17 -13.01 16.38
C SER A 218 -21.84 -12.57 17.69
N THR A 219 -21.08 -12.33 18.77
CA THR A 219 -21.68 -12.09 20.08
C THR A 219 -22.49 -10.79 20.14
N ALA A 220 -23.70 -10.89 20.69
CA ALA A 220 -24.55 -9.73 20.91
C ALA A 220 -24.01 -8.89 22.09
N ARG A 221 -23.90 -7.57 21.89
CA ARG A 221 -23.38 -6.60 22.86
C ARG A 221 -24.32 -5.41 23.02
N SER A 222 -24.18 -4.67 24.11
CA SER A 222 -24.91 -3.42 24.29
C SER A 222 -24.62 -2.44 23.14
N PRO A 223 -25.63 -1.70 22.65
CA PRO A 223 -25.41 -0.71 21.60
C PRO A 223 -24.34 0.31 22.01
N ASP A 224 -23.38 0.56 21.13
CA ASP A 224 -22.33 1.57 21.33
C ASP A 224 -22.76 2.92 20.75
N LEU A 225 -23.01 3.88 21.63
CA LEU A 225 -23.50 5.23 21.31
C LEU A 225 -22.37 6.24 21.01
N ARG A 226 -21.11 5.81 21.05
CA ARG A 226 -19.98 6.69 20.76
C ARG A 226 -19.96 7.07 19.28
N ASP A 227 -19.26 8.17 18.97
CA ASP A 227 -19.02 8.64 17.62
C ASP A 227 -17.99 7.71 16.93
N PRO A 228 -18.32 7.08 15.78
CA PRO A 228 -17.39 6.22 15.05
C PRO A 228 -16.10 6.94 14.64
N ASP A 229 -16.15 8.24 14.38
CA ASP A 229 -15.00 8.98 13.87
C ASP A 229 -14.01 9.40 14.98
N ARG A 230 -14.36 9.17 16.25
CA ARG A 230 -13.54 9.57 17.41
C ARG A 230 -12.96 8.41 18.20
N VAL A 231 -13.31 7.17 17.86
CA VAL A 231 -13.02 6.01 18.70
C VAL A 231 -12.39 4.87 17.92
N ARG A 232 -11.23 4.43 18.41
CA ARG A 232 -10.41 3.34 17.86
C ARG A 232 -11.15 2.05 17.51
N ARG A 233 -12.00 1.60 18.43
CA ARG A 233 -12.85 0.42 18.22
C ARG A 233 -14.23 0.73 18.74
N ILE A 234 -15.14 0.89 17.79
CA ILE A 234 -16.54 1.09 18.07
C ILE A 234 -17.29 -0.24 18.08
N GLY A 235 -18.24 -0.36 19.00
CA GLY A 235 -19.12 -1.51 19.11
C GLY A 235 -20.31 -1.45 18.15
N PRO A 236 -21.12 -2.52 18.16
CA PRO A 236 -22.30 -2.62 17.32
C PRO A 236 -23.36 -1.60 17.73
N HIS A 237 -24.13 -1.13 16.74
CA HIS A 237 -25.32 -0.31 16.94
C HIS A 237 -26.35 -0.70 15.86
N PRO A 238 -27.67 -0.67 16.13
CA PRO A 238 -28.68 -1.10 15.15
C PRO A 238 -28.67 -0.33 13.83
N ARG A 239 -28.23 0.92 13.89
CA ARG A 239 -28.10 1.82 12.73
C ARG A 239 -26.67 1.88 12.20
N ARG A 240 -25.85 0.86 12.43
CA ARG A 240 -24.44 0.88 12.03
C ARG A 240 -24.08 -0.37 11.24
N THR A 241 -23.35 -0.18 10.15
CA THR A 241 -22.66 -1.24 9.43
C THR A 241 -21.19 -1.22 9.83
N LEU A 242 -20.69 -2.34 10.36
CA LEU A 242 -19.28 -2.51 10.73
C LEU A 242 -18.54 -3.10 9.54
N ILE A 243 -17.40 -2.53 9.19
CA ILE A 243 -16.61 -2.93 8.03
C ILE A 243 -15.22 -3.27 8.53
N HIS A 244 -14.95 -4.56 8.55
CA HIS A 244 -13.67 -5.10 8.95
C HIS A 244 -12.78 -5.10 7.72
N VAL A 245 -11.66 -4.39 7.78
CA VAL A 245 -10.72 -4.28 6.66
C VAL A 245 -9.46 -5.07 6.98
N ARG A 246 -8.97 -5.89 6.04
CA ARG A 246 -7.68 -6.57 6.21
C ARG A 246 -6.56 -5.53 6.30
N PRO A 247 -5.75 -5.53 7.38
CA PRO A 247 -4.65 -4.58 7.52
C PRO A 247 -3.62 -4.81 6.41
N PRO A 248 -3.16 -3.74 5.73
CA PRO A 248 -2.23 -3.89 4.63
C PRO A 248 -0.86 -4.37 5.11
N GLN A 249 -0.14 -5.06 4.24
CA GLN A 249 1.21 -5.54 4.53
C GLN A 249 2.27 -4.44 4.51
N GLY A 250 1.96 -3.30 3.88
CA GLY A 250 2.90 -2.19 3.73
C GLY A 250 4.11 -2.58 2.89
N ILE A 251 5.26 -2.02 3.25
CA ILE A 251 6.50 -2.09 2.47
C ILE A 251 7.21 -3.46 2.57
N PHE A 252 6.94 -4.21 3.63
CA PHE A 252 7.49 -5.55 3.87
C PHE A 252 6.41 -6.62 3.67
N HIS A 253 5.98 -6.86 2.43
CA HIS A 253 4.99 -7.89 2.15
C HIS A 253 5.62 -9.24 1.79
N LYS A 254 4.88 -10.33 2.02
CA LYS A 254 5.37 -11.71 1.85
C LYS A 254 5.75 -12.07 0.41
N ALA A 255 5.07 -11.51 -0.61
CA ALA A 255 5.46 -11.73 -2.01
C ALA A 255 6.79 -11.07 -2.44
N LEU A 256 7.45 -10.25 -1.59
CA LEU A 256 8.74 -9.70 -2.00
C LEU A 256 9.79 -10.83 -2.06
N PRO A 257 10.50 -10.97 -3.20
CA PRO A 257 11.56 -11.95 -3.31
C PRO A 257 12.74 -11.58 -2.39
N GLU A 258 13.44 -12.59 -1.89
CA GLU A 258 14.61 -12.41 -1.05
C GLU A 258 15.91 -12.73 -1.80
N VAL A 259 16.91 -11.87 -1.67
CA VAL A 259 18.23 -12.02 -2.32
C VAL A 259 19.34 -11.75 -1.33
N VAL A 260 20.36 -12.60 -1.32
CA VAL A 260 21.56 -12.36 -0.51
C VAL A 260 22.42 -11.26 -1.15
N LEU A 261 22.64 -10.18 -0.41
CA LEU A 261 23.49 -9.06 -0.78
C LEU A 261 24.64 -8.89 0.23
N GLY A 262 25.77 -9.53 -0.06
CA GLY A 262 27.00 -9.35 0.71
C GLY A 262 27.83 -8.14 0.24
N GLN A 263 28.80 -7.72 1.04
CA GLN A 263 29.73 -6.62 0.70
C GLN A 263 30.43 -6.82 -0.65
N LYS A 264 30.83 -8.06 -0.99
CA LYS A 264 31.49 -8.36 -2.27
C LYS A 264 30.56 -8.11 -3.47
N LYS A 265 29.30 -8.53 -3.38
CA LYS A 265 28.30 -8.33 -4.43
C LYS A 265 27.95 -6.85 -4.57
N LEU A 266 27.75 -6.15 -3.44
CA LEU A 266 27.55 -4.71 -3.44
C LEU A 266 28.73 -3.96 -4.11
N ASN A 267 29.96 -4.32 -3.76
CA ASN A 267 31.14 -3.70 -4.36
C ASN A 267 31.27 -4.00 -5.86
N ALA A 268 30.76 -5.14 -6.34
CA ALA A 268 30.77 -5.49 -7.76
C ALA A 268 29.76 -4.62 -8.54
N LEU A 269 28.52 -4.52 -8.05
CA LEU A 269 27.48 -3.65 -8.63
C LEU A 269 27.94 -2.18 -8.67
N LEU A 270 28.57 -1.74 -7.58
CA LEU A 270 29.15 -0.40 -7.47
C LEU A 270 30.52 -0.26 -8.16
N LYS A 271 30.98 -1.21 -8.98
CA LYS A 271 32.11 -0.95 -9.90
C LYS A 271 31.60 -0.46 -11.26
N GLU A 272 30.43 -0.93 -11.68
CA GLU A 272 29.86 -0.69 -13.01
C GLU A 272 28.99 0.58 -13.05
N GLY A 273 28.39 0.98 -11.92
CA GLY A 273 27.57 2.18 -11.83
C GLY A 273 27.57 2.84 -10.45
N SER A 274 26.89 3.99 -10.31
CA SER A 274 26.60 4.64 -9.01
C SER A 274 25.18 4.36 -8.52
N VAL A 275 24.36 3.65 -9.29
CA VAL A 275 22.97 3.32 -8.98
C VAL A 275 22.89 1.81 -8.80
N VAL A 276 22.16 1.37 -7.78
CA VAL A 276 21.85 -0.04 -7.53
C VAL A 276 20.34 -0.16 -7.39
N ARG A 277 19.73 -0.84 -8.35
CA ARG A 277 18.29 -1.03 -8.42
C ARG A 277 17.92 -2.45 -8.06
N ALA A 278 16.64 -2.68 -7.77
CA ALA A 278 16.10 -4.02 -7.61
C ALA A 278 16.36 -4.91 -8.84
N GLU A 279 16.26 -4.33 -10.04
CA GLU A 279 16.54 -5.00 -11.33
C GLU A 279 18.01 -5.44 -11.53
N ASP A 280 18.96 -4.84 -10.80
CA ASP A 280 20.35 -5.30 -10.80
C ASP A 280 20.56 -6.52 -9.89
N LEU A 281 19.61 -6.80 -9.01
CA LEU A 281 19.67 -7.90 -8.04
C LEU A 281 18.90 -9.14 -8.53
N LEU A 282 17.79 -8.95 -9.23
CA LEU A 282 16.94 -9.97 -9.82
C LEU A 282 16.34 -9.49 -11.15
N PRO A 283 16.04 -10.43 -12.08
CA PRO A 283 15.32 -10.09 -13.30
C PRO A 283 13.90 -9.57 -13.00
N MET A 284 13.39 -8.68 -13.85
CA MET A 284 12.13 -7.97 -13.65
C MET A 284 10.92 -8.88 -13.38
N GLU A 285 10.87 -10.05 -14.02
CA GLU A 285 9.79 -11.05 -13.86
C GLU A 285 9.73 -11.66 -12.45
N GLN A 286 10.81 -11.58 -11.67
CA GLN A 286 10.91 -12.15 -10.33
C GLN A 286 10.75 -11.10 -9.23
N LEU A 287 10.67 -9.82 -9.58
CA LEU A 287 10.54 -8.72 -8.62
C LEU A 287 9.09 -8.60 -8.13
N GLY A 288 8.95 -8.19 -6.87
CA GLY A 288 7.64 -7.86 -6.30
C GLY A 288 7.29 -6.38 -6.46
N ASP A 289 6.08 -6.01 -6.06
CA ASP A 289 5.59 -4.63 -6.13
C ASP A 289 6.12 -3.78 -4.96
N GLY A 290 6.73 -2.64 -5.25
CA GLY A 290 7.12 -1.61 -4.28
C GLY A 290 6.10 -0.47 -4.18
N ILE A 291 6.54 0.68 -3.66
CA ILE A 291 5.70 1.88 -3.58
C ILE A 291 5.59 2.53 -4.96
N THR A 292 6.71 2.72 -5.65
CA THR A 292 6.76 3.43 -6.94
C THR A 292 7.20 2.56 -8.11
N GLY A 293 7.62 1.33 -7.85
CA GLY A 293 8.18 0.43 -8.86
C GLY A 293 8.55 -0.92 -8.28
N PRO A 294 9.35 -1.73 -8.98
CA PRO A 294 9.70 -3.08 -8.52
C PRO A 294 10.59 -3.05 -7.28
N ALA A 295 10.38 -4.00 -6.37
CA ALA A 295 11.10 -4.07 -5.10
C ALA A 295 11.61 -5.48 -4.76
N VAL A 296 12.63 -5.52 -3.89
CA VAL A 296 13.28 -6.75 -3.42
C VAL A 296 13.74 -6.63 -1.96
N ILE A 297 13.71 -7.74 -1.23
CA ILE A 297 14.33 -7.86 0.09
C ILE A 297 15.79 -8.31 -0.08
N ALA A 298 16.71 -7.43 0.26
CA ALA A 298 18.15 -7.72 0.28
C ALA A 298 18.56 -8.22 1.68
N LYS A 299 18.83 -9.52 1.79
CA LYS A 299 19.44 -10.15 2.96
C LYS A 299 20.92 -9.78 3.05
N THR A 300 21.25 -8.94 4.02
CA THR A 300 22.58 -8.35 4.20
C THR A 300 23.22 -8.81 5.51
N PRO A 301 24.56 -8.71 5.63
CA PRO A 301 25.19 -8.77 6.94
C PRO A 301 24.76 -7.58 7.80
N ALA A 302 24.84 -7.72 9.13
CA ALA A 302 24.48 -6.66 10.09
C ALA A 302 25.17 -5.31 9.84
N LYS A 303 26.30 -5.29 9.13
CA LYS A 303 27.01 -4.07 8.74
C LYS A 303 27.42 -4.11 7.28
N LEU A 304 27.05 -3.08 6.54
CA LEU A 304 27.39 -2.89 5.13
C LEU A 304 28.08 -1.53 4.97
N ASN A 305 29.30 -1.53 4.43
CA ASN A 305 30.04 -0.30 4.20
C ASN A 305 29.70 0.25 2.81
N LEU A 306 29.23 1.49 2.78
CA LEU A 306 28.98 2.24 1.56
C LEU A 306 30.31 2.80 1.01
N PRO A 307 30.47 2.92 -0.32
CA PRO A 307 31.68 3.45 -0.90
C PRO A 307 31.81 4.94 -0.61
N ASN A 308 33.04 5.47 -0.59
CA ASN A 308 33.32 6.88 -0.32
C ASN A 308 33.05 7.78 -1.55
N ARG A 309 31.86 7.65 -2.15
CA ARG A 309 31.37 8.40 -3.33
C ARG A 309 29.83 8.46 -3.32
N ALA A 310 29.23 9.09 -4.33
CA ALA A 310 27.78 9.11 -4.49
C ALA A 310 27.22 7.73 -4.87
N VAL A 311 26.13 7.32 -4.22
CA VAL A 311 25.38 6.08 -4.47
C VAL A 311 23.89 6.32 -4.38
N THR A 312 23.14 5.70 -5.30
CA THR A 312 21.67 5.66 -5.29
C THR A 312 21.21 4.21 -5.13
N PHE A 313 20.23 4.00 -4.25
CA PHE A 313 19.53 2.72 -4.10
C PHE A 313 18.06 2.91 -4.49
N GLU A 314 17.53 1.99 -5.29
CA GLU A 314 16.13 2.04 -5.79
C GLU A 314 15.44 0.69 -5.59
N GLY A 315 14.32 0.67 -4.85
CA GLY A 315 13.49 -0.54 -4.67
C GLY A 315 14.09 -1.60 -3.73
N ILE A 316 14.98 -1.24 -2.80
CA ILE A 316 15.71 -2.22 -1.97
C ILE A 316 15.31 -2.13 -0.50
N ARG A 317 14.92 -3.26 0.10
CA ARG A 317 14.66 -3.40 1.54
C ARG A 317 15.80 -4.16 2.21
N PHE A 318 16.58 -3.48 3.05
CA PHE A 318 17.75 -4.06 3.68
C PHE A 318 17.39 -4.78 4.98
N VAL A 319 17.38 -6.12 4.96
CA VAL A 319 17.07 -6.97 6.13
C VAL A 319 18.30 -7.82 6.48
N SER A 320 18.45 -8.23 7.73
CA SER A 320 19.53 -9.11 8.19
C SER A 320 18.99 -10.19 9.11
N ASP A 321 19.42 -11.44 8.89
CA ASP A 321 19.04 -12.58 9.73
C ASP A 321 19.69 -12.51 11.13
N LYS A 322 20.75 -11.71 11.29
CA LYS A 322 21.55 -11.59 12.53
C LYS A 322 21.20 -10.35 13.36
N GLY A 323 20.03 -9.75 13.13
CA GLY A 323 19.57 -8.52 13.77
C GLY A 323 19.70 -7.30 12.87
N ASN A 324 19.88 -6.12 13.48
CA ASN A 324 19.74 -4.82 12.82
C ASN A 324 20.79 -4.59 11.72
N VAL A 325 20.36 -4.07 10.56
CA VAL A 325 21.26 -3.66 9.47
C VAL A 325 21.76 -2.25 9.70
N THR A 326 23.08 -2.05 9.69
CA THR A 326 23.70 -0.72 9.67
C THR A 326 24.41 -0.46 8.35
N LEU A 327 23.91 0.52 7.59
CA LEU A 327 24.57 1.06 6.41
C LEU A 327 25.56 2.15 6.84
N LYS A 328 26.86 1.88 6.73
CA LYS A 328 27.92 2.79 7.19
C LYS A 328 28.60 3.49 6.01
N GLY A 329 28.47 4.82 5.94
CA GLY A 329 29.15 5.67 4.97
C GLY A 329 30.29 6.49 5.57
N ALA A 330 31.35 6.68 4.79
CA ALA A 330 32.47 7.58 5.09
C ALA A 330 32.15 9.03 4.68
N ALA A 331 33.08 9.97 4.93
CA ALA A 331 32.87 11.41 4.83
C ALA A 331 32.47 11.92 3.42
N ASN A 332 32.88 11.26 2.33
CA ASN A 332 32.50 11.66 0.96
C ASN A 332 31.37 10.80 0.38
N THR A 333 30.72 9.99 1.21
CA THR A 333 29.58 9.17 0.79
C THR A 333 28.36 10.06 0.65
N ASN A 334 27.80 10.20 -0.55
CA ASN A 334 26.50 10.82 -0.76
C ASN A 334 25.49 9.71 -1.07
N VAL A 335 24.38 9.63 -0.34
CA VAL A 335 23.44 8.51 -0.49
C VAL A 335 22.08 9.02 -0.88
N THR A 336 21.50 8.41 -1.92
CA THR A 336 20.12 8.62 -2.32
C THR A 336 19.35 7.31 -2.16
N PHE A 337 18.23 7.36 -1.47
CA PHE A 337 17.30 6.24 -1.30
C PHE A 337 15.99 6.59 -2.01
N ILE A 338 15.56 5.76 -2.95
CA ILE A 338 14.26 5.90 -3.61
C ILE A 338 13.53 4.59 -3.40
N ASP A 339 12.38 4.65 -2.76
CA ASP A 339 11.60 3.45 -2.46
C ASP A 339 12.45 2.37 -1.77
N CYS A 340 13.10 2.74 -0.67
CA CYS A 340 13.98 1.84 0.08
C CYS A 340 13.56 1.71 1.54
N ALA A 341 14.01 0.63 2.19
CA ALA A 341 13.91 0.52 3.64
C ALA A 341 15.26 0.12 4.21
N ALA A 342 15.73 0.80 5.26
CA ALA A 342 16.97 0.46 5.95
C ALA A 342 16.81 0.63 7.46
N HIS A 343 17.29 -0.32 8.26
CA HIS A 343 17.15 -0.23 9.72
C HIS A 343 17.93 0.99 10.25
N THR A 344 19.26 0.97 10.15
CA THR A 344 20.10 2.08 10.61
C THR A 344 20.99 2.60 9.49
N VAL A 345 21.02 3.93 9.31
CA VAL A 345 21.95 4.60 8.39
C VAL A 345 22.91 5.46 9.20
N GLN A 346 24.20 5.14 9.14
CA GLN A 346 25.25 5.88 9.85
C GLN A 346 26.22 6.51 8.85
N LEU A 347 26.25 7.83 8.81
CA LEU A 347 27.12 8.60 7.92
C LEU A 347 28.00 9.53 8.75
N THR A 348 29.30 9.51 8.51
CA THR A 348 30.26 10.41 9.21
C THR A 348 30.21 11.84 8.64
N LEU A 349 30.62 12.84 9.42
CA LEU A 349 30.71 14.25 9.01
C LEU A 349 31.22 14.45 7.57
N PRO A 350 30.54 15.26 6.73
CA PRO A 350 30.90 15.43 5.33
C PRO A 350 32.09 16.38 5.17
N LYS A 351 32.97 16.11 4.19
CA LYS A 351 34.04 17.06 3.83
C LYS A 351 33.55 18.20 2.94
N VAL A 352 32.46 18.00 2.21
CA VAL A 352 31.89 18.94 1.25
C VAL A 352 30.58 19.48 1.79
N ARG A 353 30.35 20.80 1.66
CA ARG A 353 29.06 21.43 1.98
C ARG A 353 28.07 21.18 0.85
N GLY A 354 26.90 20.62 1.18
CA GLY A 354 25.81 20.34 0.22
C GLY A 354 24.92 19.20 0.71
N VAL A 355 23.86 18.91 -0.06
CA VAL A 355 22.97 17.77 0.21
C VAL A 355 23.76 16.48 0.03
N SER A 356 23.89 15.71 1.11
CA SER A 356 24.65 14.45 1.11
C SER A 356 23.79 13.24 1.41
N PHE A 357 22.55 13.46 1.83
CA PHE A 357 21.56 12.43 2.08
C PHE A 357 20.27 12.84 1.39
N ARG A 358 19.73 11.98 0.53
CA ARG A 358 18.41 12.15 -0.08
C ARG A 358 17.59 10.87 0.14
N ALA A 359 16.33 11.02 0.52
CA ALA A 359 15.41 9.90 0.64
C ALA A 359 14.02 10.28 0.11
N VAL A 360 13.41 9.40 -0.67
CA VAL A 360 12.05 9.53 -1.20
C VAL A 360 11.31 8.21 -1.01
N ASN A 361 10.06 8.24 -0.53
CA ASN A 361 9.23 7.04 -0.33
C ASN A 361 9.94 5.95 0.48
N SER A 362 10.66 6.33 1.54
CA SER A 362 11.59 5.41 2.22
C SER A 362 11.34 5.33 3.73
N VAL A 363 11.65 4.17 4.30
CA VAL A 363 11.48 3.93 5.75
C VAL A 363 12.80 3.61 6.44
N PHE A 364 12.98 4.22 7.61
CA PHE A 364 14.14 4.04 8.45
C PHE A 364 13.74 3.79 9.90
N GLU A 365 14.50 2.97 10.63
CA GLU A 365 14.40 2.95 12.09
C GLU A 365 15.16 4.17 12.65
N LEU A 366 16.45 4.27 12.33
CA LEU A 366 17.36 5.28 12.88
C LEU A 366 18.29 5.88 11.82
N ILE A 367 18.38 7.22 11.78
CA ILE A 367 19.31 7.94 10.90
C ILE A 367 20.31 8.73 11.75
N LEU A 368 21.59 8.39 11.64
CA LEU A 368 22.71 9.06 12.27
C LEU A 368 23.57 9.72 11.20
N ALA A 369 23.21 10.94 10.80
CA ALA A 369 23.88 11.68 9.74
C ALA A 369 24.70 12.86 10.30
N ASP A 370 25.48 12.62 11.36
CA ASP A 370 26.55 13.45 11.96
C ASP A 370 26.79 14.80 11.24
N GLY A 371 25.94 15.80 11.54
CA GLY A 371 26.09 17.17 11.04
C GLY A 371 25.84 17.40 9.52
N ARG A 372 25.13 16.52 8.82
CA ARG A 372 24.87 16.59 7.37
C ARG A 372 23.64 17.42 7.01
N HIS A 373 23.58 17.81 5.73
CA HIS A 373 22.37 18.30 5.08
C HIS A 373 21.64 17.13 4.40
N GLY A 374 20.40 16.86 4.84
CA GLY A 374 19.49 15.88 4.27
C GLY A 374 18.31 16.49 3.54
N GLN A 375 17.84 15.81 2.49
CA GLN A 375 16.57 16.09 1.80
C GLN A 375 15.67 14.85 1.89
N MET A 376 14.44 14.99 2.38
CA MET A 376 13.52 13.87 2.59
C MET A 376 12.11 14.19 2.10
N GLU A 377 11.48 13.24 1.44
CA GLU A 377 10.11 13.37 0.92
C GLU A 377 9.36 12.05 1.12
N TYR A 378 8.14 12.09 1.66
CA TYR A 378 7.33 10.88 1.92
C TYR A 378 8.11 9.79 2.68
N CYS A 379 8.85 10.17 3.73
CA CYS A 379 9.68 9.24 4.49
C CYS A 379 9.14 9.03 5.90
N THR A 380 9.28 7.81 6.43
CA THR A 380 8.94 7.50 7.83
C THR A 380 10.19 7.09 8.60
N VAL A 381 10.44 7.72 9.75
CA VAL A 381 11.53 7.41 10.67
C VAL A 381 10.95 7.04 12.04
N MET A 382 11.14 5.78 12.44
CA MET A 382 10.43 5.18 13.59
C MET A 382 11.12 5.40 14.94
N GLU A 383 12.42 5.66 14.98
CA GLU A 383 13.17 5.94 16.22
C GLU A 383 13.64 7.39 16.27
N GLY A 384 14.65 7.75 15.46
CA GLY A 384 15.25 9.08 15.50
C GLY A 384 15.98 9.47 14.22
N ALA A 385 16.04 10.77 13.94
CA ALA A 385 16.82 11.32 12.83
C ALA A 385 17.73 12.46 13.31
N GLU A 386 19.03 12.33 13.03
CA GLU A 386 20.06 13.30 13.36
C GLU A 386 20.62 13.96 12.09
N PHE A 387 20.41 15.27 11.97
CA PHE A 387 20.93 16.11 10.88
C PHE A 387 21.37 17.48 11.41
N ALA A 388 22.28 18.16 10.73
CA ALA A 388 22.52 19.60 10.97
C ALA A 388 21.52 20.47 10.23
N ARG A 389 21.17 20.08 9.00
CA ARG A 389 20.20 20.76 8.16
C ARG A 389 19.28 19.73 7.51
N LEU A 390 17.99 19.97 7.52
CA LEU A 390 17.00 19.06 6.93
C LEU A 390 15.99 19.84 6.09
N ASP A 391 15.87 19.46 4.83
CA ASP A 391 14.77 19.88 3.96
C ASP A 391 13.81 18.70 3.84
N ALA A 392 12.68 18.73 4.55
CA ALA A 392 11.72 17.63 4.60
C ALA A 392 10.31 18.08 4.20
N SER A 393 9.63 17.29 3.37
CA SER A 393 8.17 17.40 3.19
C SER A 393 7.48 16.06 3.36
N ASP A 394 6.26 16.10 3.90
CA ASP A 394 5.37 14.94 3.95
C ASP A 394 5.98 13.76 4.71
N CYS A 395 6.79 14.05 5.72
CA CYS A 395 7.56 13.05 6.47
C CYS A 395 6.98 12.81 7.86
N LEU A 396 7.13 11.57 8.33
CA LEU A 396 6.78 11.14 9.68
C LEU A 396 8.06 10.87 10.49
N PHE A 397 8.40 11.75 11.43
CA PHE A 397 9.49 11.52 12.37
C PHE A 397 8.93 11.21 13.74
N VAL A 398 9.34 10.09 14.35
CA VAL A 398 9.01 9.81 15.75
C VAL A 398 9.75 10.77 16.67
N SER A 399 11.03 11.04 16.41
CA SER A 399 11.84 12.07 17.08
C SER A 399 12.89 12.68 16.14
N LEU A 400 13.16 13.97 16.31
CA LEU A 400 14.25 14.69 15.65
C LEU A 400 15.29 15.14 16.69
N VAL A 401 16.57 14.89 16.43
CA VAL A 401 17.65 15.24 17.36
C VAL A 401 17.96 16.75 17.30
N ASP A 402 18.40 17.31 18.43
CA ASP A 402 18.64 18.74 18.70
C ASP A 402 19.76 19.43 17.89
N THR A 403 20.40 18.72 16.98
CA THR A 403 21.48 19.24 16.13
C THR A 403 20.97 20.15 15.00
N LEU A 404 19.66 20.23 14.81
CA LEU A 404 19.03 20.91 13.68
C LEU A 404 19.13 22.46 13.77
N ILE A 405 19.49 23.08 12.65
CA ILE A 405 19.58 24.55 12.53
C ILE A 405 18.23 25.07 11.98
N CYS A 406 17.46 25.76 12.83
CA CYS A 406 16.06 26.14 12.56
C CYS A 406 15.79 27.65 12.45
N ALA A 407 16.74 28.51 12.84
CA ALA A 407 16.54 29.96 12.89
C ALA A 407 17.84 30.70 12.55
N ASP A 408 17.70 31.95 12.10
CA ASP A 408 18.74 32.88 11.61
C ASP A 408 20.11 32.70 12.29
N ALA A 409 20.88 31.79 11.71
CA ALA A 409 22.32 31.73 11.85
C ALA A 409 22.90 32.27 10.53
N GLU A 410 24.19 32.57 10.50
CA GLU A 410 24.91 32.86 9.25
C GLU A 410 24.82 31.72 8.22
N THR A 411 24.27 30.55 8.61
CA THR A 411 24.02 29.38 7.76
C THR A 411 22.53 29.23 7.41
N PRO A 412 22.21 28.77 6.19
CA PRO A 412 20.83 28.59 5.74
C PRO A 412 20.06 27.61 6.65
N PRO A 413 18.84 27.97 7.10
CA PRO A 413 18.05 27.15 8.01
C PRO A 413 17.49 25.89 7.31
N SER A 414 17.01 24.97 8.14
CA SER A 414 16.24 23.78 7.74
C SER A 414 14.82 24.18 7.30
N CYS A 415 14.27 23.47 6.32
CA CYS A 415 12.91 23.68 5.82
C CYS A 415 12.09 22.41 6.00
N ILE A 416 11.24 22.38 7.04
CA ILE A 416 10.35 21.24 7.32
C ILE A 416 8.91 21.72 7.14
N ARG A 417 8.17 21.06 6.24
CA ARG A 417 6.77 21.39 5.88
C ARG A 417 5.92 20.13 5.82
N TYR A 418 4.62 20.24 6.07
CA TYR A 418 3.65 19.13 5.96
C TYR A 418 4.15 17.85 6.65
N SER A 419 4.87 17.98 7.75
CA SER A 419 5.56 16.87 8.40
C SER A 419 5.20 16.77 9.87
N ARG A 420 5.38 15.59 10.43
CA ARG A 420 5.14 15.30 11.85
C ARG A 420 6.43 15.08 12.61
N PHE A 421 6.54 15.68 13.80
CA PHE A 421 7.58 15.36 14.78
C PHE A 421 7.10 15.60 16.23
N ALA A 422 7.75 14.96 17.22
CA ALA A 422 7.20 14.83 18.57
C ALA A 422 7.33 16.09 19.44
N ARG A 423 6.36 16.27 20.34
CA ARG A 423 6.34 17.35 21.34
C ARG A 423 7.50 17.30 22.35
N ARG A 424 8.11 16.13 22.61
CA ARG A 424 9.28 16.03 23.51
C ARG A 424 10.50 16.77 22.96
N ASP A 425 10.56 16.95 21.65
CA ASP A 425 11.63 17.71 21.03
C ASP A 425 11.54 19.19 21.48
N GLU A 426 10.37 19.72 21.91
CA GLU A 426 10.17 21.12 22.37
C GLU A 426 10.98 21.55 23.62
N GLY A 427 11.60 20.60 24.35
CA GLY A 427 12.40 20.88 25.55
C GLY A 427 13.70 21.65 25.25
N SER A 428 14.16 21.59 24.01
CA SER A 428 15.30 22.36 23.52
C SER A 428 14.83 23.67 22.90
N LYS A 429 15.46 24.79 23.29
CA LYS A 429 15.15 26.13 22.75
C LYS A 429 15.33 26.24 21.22
N LYS A 430 15.90 25.23 20.54
CA LYS A 430 16.21 25.21 19.10
C LYS A 430 15.16 24.49 18.25
N SER A 431 14.70 23.31 18.66
CA SER A 431 13.66 22.52 17.96
C SER A 431 12.31 23.24 17.90
N ARG A 432 11.95 23.96 18.98
CA ARG A 432 10.75 24.82 19.04
C ARG A 432 10.76 25.91 17.96
N ARG A 433 11.95 26.37 17.55
CA ARG A 433 12.09 27.32 16.44
C ARG A 433 11.82 26.68 15.09
N CYS A 434 11.99 25.38 14.88
CA CYS A 434 11.61 24.74 13.61
C CYS A 434 10.08 24.65 13.43
N LEU A 435 9.34 24.49 14.54
CA LEU A 435 7.87 24.58 14.53
C LEU A 435 7.42 26.02 14.28
N ASP A 436 7.99 26.97 15.02
CA ASP A 436 7.53 28.36 15.05
C ASP A 436 8.04 29.20 13.87
N ALA A 437 9.17 28.84 13.25
CA ALA A 437 9.84 29.71 12.29
C ALA A 437 9.08 29.87 10.96
N ARG A 438 8.49 28.81 10.37
CA ARG A 438 7.90 28.87 9.00
C ARG A 438 6.88 27.78 8.62
N GLY A 439 5.86 27.45 9.43
CA GLY A 439 4.74 26.68 8.86
C GLY A 439 3.67 26.19 9.81
N GLY A 440 2.45 26.72 9.67
CA GLY A 440 1.25 26.12 10.24
C GLY A 440 0.85 24.78 9.60
N SER A 441 1.70 24.20 8.73
CA SER A 441 1.47 22.93 8.05
C SER A 441 2.05 21.71 8.76
N ASN A 442 2.90 21.88 9.78
CA ASN A 442 3.45 20.77 10.55
C ASN A 442 2.52 20.36 11.70
N THR A 443 2.59 19.10 12.11
CA THR A 443 1.76 18.56 13.20
C THR A 443 2.59 17.87 14.28
N THR A 444 2.10 17.91 15.51
CA THR A 444 2.65 17.15 16.65
C THR A 444 1.75 15.98 17.06
N ALA A 445 0.71 15.70 16.28
CA ALA A 445 -0.19 14.58 16.51
C ALA A 445 0.58 13.25 16.61
N LEU A 446 0.06 12.31 17.39
CA LEU A 446 0.69 11.01 17.58
C LEU A 446 0.25 10.07 16.44
N PRO A 447 1.18 9.57 15.61
CA PRO A 447 0.85 8.50 14.67
C PRO A 447 0.47 7.24 15.44
N GLN A 448 -0.56 6.53 14.98
CA GLN A 448 -0.90 5.20 15.45
C GLN A 448 -0.54 4.22 14.33
N PHE A 449 0.08 3.10 14.69
CA PHE A 449 0.43 2.07 13.73
C PHE A 449 -0.44 0.85 13.96
N ILE A 450 -0.69 0.09 12.89
CA ILE A 450 -1.53 -1.10 12.97
C ILE A 450 -0.92 -2.17 13.87
N ASP A 451 -1.79 -2.86 14.60
CA ASP A 451 -1.43 -4.09 15.31
C ASP A 451 -1.68 -5.29 14.39
N ARG A 452 -0.74 -6.22 14.33
CA ARG A 452 -0.91 -7.51 13.64
C ARG A 452 -0.51 -8.66 14.54
N TRP A 453 -0.96 -9.87 14.18
CA TRP A 453 -0.48 -11.09 14.79
C TRP A 453 0.88 -11.46 14.19
N HIS A 454 1.88 -11.56 15.06
CA HIS A 454 3.23 -11.96 14.69
C HIS A 454 3.60 -13.23 15.45
N ILE A 455 4.34 -14.12 14.79
CA ILE A 455 4.91 -15.31 15.41
C ILE A 455 6.16 -14.89 16.18
N ASP A 456 6.18 -15.10 17.50
CA ASP A 456 7.32 -14.85 18.39
C ASP A 456 7.72 -16.16 19.07
N GLY A 457 8.66 -16.88 18.45
CA GLY A 457 9.04 -18.22 18.88
C GLY A 457 7.92 -19.23 18.61
N LYS A 458 7.26 -19.72 19.67
CA LYS A 458 6.13 -20.67 19.59
C LYS A 458 4.77 -20.01 19.77
N ASP A 459 4.75 -18.75 20.19
CA ASP A 459 3.51 -18.03 20.52
C ASP A 459 3.16 -17.04 19.42
N CYS A 460 1.86 -16.83 19.21
CA CYS A 460 1.36 -15.74 18.37
C CYS A 460 1.00 -14.56 19.26
N VAL A 461 1.64 -13.40 19.04
CA VAL A 461 1.42 -12.19 19.84
C VAL A 461 0.89 -11.07 18.94
N LYS A 462 -0.17 -10.41 19.40
CA LYS A 462 -0.69 -9.21 18.76
C LYS A 462 0.11 -7.99 19.21
N ARG A 463 0.81 -7.34 18.28
CA ARG A 463 1.61 -6.14 18.53
C ARG A 463 1.81 -5.33 17.24
N ILE A 464 2.38 -4.14 17.38
CA ILE A 464 2.92 -3.38 16.25
C ILE A 464 4.08 -4.16 15.62
N ALA A 465 4.18 -4.09 14.29
CA ALA A 465 5.23 -4.74 13.52
C ALA A 465 6.62 -4.14 13.84
N ARG A 466 7.64 -5.00 13.89
CA ARG A 466 9.06 -4.60 13.98
C ARG A 466 9.63 -4.42 12.57
N TYR A 467 10.77 -3.76 12.47
CA TYR A 467 11.47 -3.58 11.20
C TYR A 467 11.67 -4.92 10.47
N GLY A 468 11.31 -4.98 9.20
CA GLY A 468 11.37 -6.20 8.38
C GLY A 468 10.12 -7.08 8.44
N GLU A 469 9.17 -6.78 9.32
CA GLU A 469 7.89 -7.50 9.41
C GLU A 469 6.78 -6.77 8.64
N ALA A 470 5.81 -7.55 8.15
CA ALA A 470 4.65 -7.01 7.45
C ALA A 470 3.79 -6.12 8.36
N GLY A 471 3.36 -4.97 7.85
CA GLY A 471 2.64 -3.93 8.59
C GLY A 471 3.53 -2.88 9.26
N TYR A 472 4.85 -2.97 9.09
CA TYR A 472 5.77 -1.99 9.64
C TYR A 472 5.58 -0.61 9.00
N ALA A 473 5.52 0.43 9.85
CA ALA A 473 5.26 1.83 9.49
C ALA A 473 3.91 2.11 8.79
N VAL A 474 2.95 1.18 8.85
CA VAL A 474 1.59 1.36 8.32
C VAL A 474 0.69 2.01 9.37
N LEU A 475 0.01 3.09 9.00
CA LEU A 475 -0.88 3.84 9.89
C LEU A 475 -2.19 3.08 10.16
N ASP A 476 -2.67 3.17 11.41
CA ASP A 476 -3.98 2.66 11.83
C ASP A 476 -5.10 3.65 11.44
N THR A 477 -6.34 3.19 11.37
CA THR A 477 -7.55 4.00 11.09
C THR A 477 -7.77 5.12 12.11
N ASP A 478 -7.16 4.99 13.29
CA ASP A 478 -7.31 5.92 14.40
C ASP A 478 -6.32 7.07 14.35
N THR A 479 -5.37 7.00 13.42
CA THR A 479 -4.43 8.07 13.18
C THR A 479 -5.20 9.31 12.75
N THR A 480 -4.90 10.44 13.40
CA THR A 480 -5.65 11.68 13.19
C THR A 480 -5.56 12.16 11.75
N ALA A 481 -6.60 12.87 11.29
CA ALA A 481 -6.63 13.51 9.97
C ALA A 481 -5.43 14.44 9.71
N ALA A 482 -4.85 15.01 10.77
CA ALA A 482 -3.65 15.83 10.68
C ALA A 482 -2.41 15.07 10.17
N ILE A 483 -2.45 13.73 10.15
CA ILE A 483 -1.40 12.87 9.59
C ILE A 483 -1.93 12.13 8.36
N THR A 484 -3.13 11.56 8.42
CA THR A 484 -3.70 10.76 7.32
C THR A 484 -4.18 11.59 6.13
N ALA A 485 -4.38 12.90 6.31
CA ALA A 485 -4.70 13.90 5.28
C ALA A 485 -3.80 15.14 5.42
N GLY A 486 -2.66 15.00 6.09
CA GLY A 486 -1.81 16.13 6.47
C GLY A 486 -0.70 16.46 5.46
N ALA A 487 -0.51 15.62 4.45
CA ALA A 487 0.44 15.89 3.37
C ALA A 487 0.01 17.10 2.54
N GLU A 488 0.94 17.65 1.76
CA GLU A 488 0.71 18.82 0.89
C GLU A 488 -0.48 18.66 -0.06
N ASP A 489 -0.73 17.42 -0.51
CA ASP A 489 -1.80 17.05 -1.43
C ASP A 489 -3.04 16.45 -0.73
N GLU A 490 -3.18 16.67 0.58
CA GLU A 490 -4.23 16.08 1.43
C GLU A 490 -4.17 14.54 1.53
N GLY A 491 -3.02 13.96 1.15
CA GLY A 491 -2.68 12.55 1.34
C GLY A 491 -2.15 12.24 2.74
N GLU A 492 -1.75 10.98 2.95
CA GLU A 492 -1.09 10.58 4.18
C GLU A 492 0.37 11.00 4.20
N MET A 493 0.86 11.44 5.36
CA MET A 493 2.29 11.70 5.57
C MET A 493 3.07 10.39 5.68
N GLY A 494 4.34 10.42 5.29
CA GLY A 494 5.29 9.31 5.44
C GLY A 494 5.31 8.35 4.25
N ALA A 495 6.02 7.23 4.40
CA ALA A 495 6.25 6.29 3.31
C ALA A 495 5.00 5.52 2.86
N GLY A 496 3.93 5.54 3.66
CA GLY A 496 2.63 5.00 3.25
C GLY A 496 2.01 5.77 2.09
N HIS A 497 2.40 7.04 1.88
CA HIS A 497 1.80 7.96 0.92
C HIS A 497 1.52 7.34 -0.47
N GLY A 498 2.55 6.78 -1.11
CA GLY A 498 2.41 6.18 -2.44
C GLY A 498 1.65 4.84 -2.46
N LEU A 499 1.30 4.27 -1.30
CA LEU A 499 0.47 3.07 -1.17
C LEU A 499 -1.02 3.42 -0.95
N TYR A 500 -1.35 4.71 -0.77
CA TYR A 500 -2.70 5.23 -0.66
C TYR A 500 -3.57 4.55 0.41
N HIS A 501 -3.01 4.08 1.53
CA HIS A 501 -3.77 3.30 2.50
C HIS A 501 -4.88 4.13 3.16
N ALA A 502 -4.52 5.30 3.71
CA ALA A 502 -5.51 6.18 4.32
C ALA A 502 -6.47 6.81 3.29
N ALA A 503 -5.97 7.13 2.09
CA ALA A 503 -6.79 7.66 1.00
C ALA A 503 -7.83 6.63 0.54
N SER A 504 -7.47 5.35 0.46
CA SER A 504 -8.37 4.26 0.08
C SER A 504 -9.48 4.05 1.12
N LEU A 505 -9.18 4.16 2.42
CA LEU A 505 -10.19 4.08 3.47
C LEU A 505 -11.17 5.26 3.44
N ARG A 506 -10.67 6.46 3.14
CA ARG A 506 -11.51 7.66 2.97
C ARG A 506 -12.40 7.54 1.74
N ALA A 507 -11.82 7.08 0.62
CA ALA A 507 -12.55 6.78 -0.61
C ALA A 507 -13.64 5.73 -0.38
N LEU A 508 -13.33 4.70 0.40
CA LEU A 508 -14.28 3.66 0.78
C LEU A 508 -15.43 4.24 1.60
N LYS A 509 -15.13 5.03 2.65
CA LYS A 509 -16.17 5.69 3.47
C LYS A 509 -17.09 6.54 2.60
N ASN A 510 -16.53 7.42 1.78
CA ASN A 510 -17.29 8.31 0.90
C ASN A 510 -18.16 7.53 -0.09
N LYS A 511 -17.62 6.45 -0.67
CA LYS A 511 -18.39 5.60 -1.59
C LYS A 511 -19.55 4.94 -0.86
N LEU A 512 -19.29 4.31 0.26
CA LEU A 512 -20.31 3.55 1.00
C LEU A 512 -21.44 4.41 1.54
N GLU A 513 -21.18 5.67 1.90
CA GLU A 513 -22.24 6.62 2.28
C GLU A 513 -23.31 6.75 1.18
N GLN A 514 -22.93 6.59 -0.09
CA GLN A 514 -23.85 6.62 -1.21
C GLN A 514 -24.61 5.31 -1.40
N PHE A 515 -24.09 4.17 -0.94
CA PHE A 515 -24.65 2.83 -1.19
C PHE A 515 -25.38 2.22 0.00
N LEU A 516 -25.25 2.82 1.19
CA LEU A 516 -25.95 2.36 2.38
C LEU A 516 -27.46 2.64 2.36
N PRO A 517 -28.26 1.81 3.07
CA PRO A 517 -29.64 2.13 3.37
C PRO A 517 -29.76 3.43 4.18
N LEU A 518 -30.88 4.14 3.99
CA LEU A 518 -31.13 5.42 4.66
C LEU A 518 -30.99 5.31 6.19
N GLY A 519 -30.20 6.21 6.77
CA GLY A 519 -30.04 6.35 8.21
C GLY A 519 -29.09 5.34 8.85
N GLN A 520 -28.34 4.57 8.07
CA GLN A 520 -27.20 3.76 8.53
C GLN A 520 -25.92 4.60 8.65
N GLU A 521 -25.12 4.32 9.66
CA GLU A 521 -23.77 4.83 9.91
C GLU A 521 -22.74 3.77 9.49
N ILE A 522 -21.53 4.22 9.18
CA ILE A 522 -20.39 3.36 8.84
C ILE A 522 -19.40 3.39 10.00
N ALA A 523 -18.82 2.23 10.31
CA ALA A 523 -17.57 2.16 11.04
C ALA A 523 -16.60 1.26 10.30
N ILE A 524 -15.45 1.82 9.93
CA ILE A 524 -14.36 1.12 9.24
C ILE A 524 -13.20 1.01 10.22
N PHE A 525 -12.62 -0.18 10.35
CA PHE A 525 -11.44 -0.41 11.17
C PHE A 525 -10.65 -1.61 10.67
N TYR A 526 -9.34 -1.62 10.93
CA TYR A 526 -8.51 -2.76 10.60
C TYR A 526 -8.76 -3.94 11.54
N ASP A 527 -8.92 -5.12 10.95
CA ASP A 527 -9.06 -6.38 11.68
C ASP A 527 -7.83 -7.28 11.49
N PRO A 528 -6.99 -7.43 12.52
CA PRO A 528 -5.81 -8.31 12.47
C PRO A 528 -6.12 -9.77 12.13
N MET A 529 -7.34 -10.25 12.39
CA MET A 529 -7.75 -11.62 12.09
C MET A 529 -7.92 -11.87 10.60
N LEU A 530 -8.31 -10.86 9.81
CA LEU A 530 -8.44 -10.99 8.36
C LEU A 530 -7.10 -11.17 7.63
N ALA A 531 -5.98 -10.89 8.32
CA ALA A 531 -4.64 -11.15 7.81
C ALA A 531 -4.15 -12.59 8.09
N MET A 532 -4.95 -13.40 8.79
CA MET A 532 -4.65 -14.81 9.06
C MET A 532 -5.63 -15.70 8.30
N SER A 533 -5.15 -16.84 7.82
CA SER A 533 -6.02 -17.84 7.22
C SER A 533 -6.83 -18.54 8.31
N PRO A 534 -8.16 -18.74 8.12
CA PRO A 534 -8.93 -19.52 9.05
C PRO A 534 -8.42 -20.97 9.08
N PRO A 535 -8.47 -21.63 10.25
CA PRO A 535 -8.11 -23.04 10.43
C PRO A 535 -9.06 -23.98 9.68
N ILE A 536 -8.55 -25.15 9.28
CA ILE A 536 -9.39 -26.25 8.80
C ILE A 536 -10.08 -26.93 9.99
N SER A 537 -11.37 -27.24 9.87
CA SER A 537 -12.11 -27.92 10.94
C SER A 537 -11.51 -29.32 11.20
N GLY A 538 -11.10 -29.60 12.45
CA GLY A 538 -10.57 -30.90 12.86
C GLY A 538 -9.06 -31.11 12.63
N SER A 539 -8.29 -30.08 12.26
CA SER A 539 -6.83 -30.14 12.21
C SER A 539 -6.19 -29.93 13.60
N ALA A 540 -4.90 -30.23 13.77
CA ALA A 540 -4.19 -29.94 15.02
C ALA A 540 -4.18 -28.43 15.35
N ASP A 541 -4.25 -27.55 14.34
CA ASP A 541 -4.41 -26.10 14.49
C ASP A 541 -5.83 -25.69 14.95
N SER A 542 -6.78 -26.63 14.99
CA SER A 542 -8.13 -26.44 15.55
C SER A 542 -8.22 -26.74 17.05
N ASP A 543 -7.20 -27.41 17.61
CA ASP A 543 -7.07 -27.73 19.05
C ASP A 543 -6.28 -26.67 19.85
N ILE A 544 -5.70 -25.68 19.16
CA ILE A 544 -5.11 -24.44 19.72
C ILE A 544 -6.15 -23.32 19.57
#